data_AF-A0AAV3YF37-F1
#
_entry.id   AF-A0AAV3YF37-F1
#
_cell.length_a   1.000
_cell.length_b   1.000
_cell.length_c   1.000
_cell.angle_alpha   90.00
_cell.angle_beta   90.00
_cell.angle_gamma   90.00
#
_symmetry.space_group_name_H-M   'P 1'
#
loop_
_entity.id
_entity.type
_entity.pdbx_description
1 polymer ?
#
loop_
_entity_poly.entity_id
_entity_poly.type
_entity_poly.pdbx_seq_one_letter_code
_entity_poly.pdbx_strand_id
1 'polypeptide(L)'
;MHGDKWKETDSTEIEEYVGCLLHMGVLKDSNFPTSVLWSKIDGNTLVKAFSSRDRFLKISNAMRFDDKETRTARKAKDIFAPFREIWEDFDAKFAREYVPGPLLTVDEKLMPWRGRCAFLQYRPSKPDKYGIKKMDFPYMVNHTREGKERLEKSIWEEILQLLLQNPILAVAEILLSTFFHRLHSQHTSVSYNITMVVAV
;
A
#
# COMPACT_ATOMS: atom_id res chain seq x y z
N MET A 1 -17.87 -18.48 19.51
CA MET A 1 -16.49 -18.06 19.84
C MET A 1 -16.60 -16.78 20.66
N HIS A 2 -15.82 -16.62 21.74
CA HIS A 2 -15.75 -15.50 22.69
C HIS A 2 -16.35 -15.79 24.08
N GLY A 3 -15.49 -16.26 24.98
CA GLY A 3 -15.75 -16.29 26.43
C GLY A 3 -15.19 -15.08 27.19
N ASP A 4 -14.14 -14.42 26.67
CA ASP A 4 -13.52 -13.29 27.38
C ASP A 4 -13.97 -11.94 26.83
N LYS A 5 -14.27 -11.03 27.76
CA LYS A 5 -14.53 -9.61 27.47
C LYS A 5 -13.37 -8.99 26.68
N TRP A 6 -13.68 -8.06 25.79
CA TRP A 6 -12.67 -7.29 25.07
C TRP A 6 -11.80 -6.51 26.06
N LYS A 7 -10.48 -6.57 25.85
CA LYS A 7 -9.50 -5.71 26.50
C LYS A 7 -9.05 -4.69 25.47
N GLU A 8 -9.12 -3.41 25.83
CA GLU A 8 -8.58 -2.34 24.99
C GLU A 8 -7.08 -2.55 24.74
N THR A 9 -6.64 -2.14 23.57
CA THR A 9 -5.23 -2.18 23.16
C THR A 9 -4.54 -0.88 23.54
N ASP A 10 -3.29 -0.95 23.96
CA ASP A 10 -2.41 0.22 24.16
C ASP A 10 -1.34 0.29 23.06
N SER A 11 -0.53 1.35 23.06
CA SER A 11 0.53 1.54 22.07
C SER A 11 1.56 0.42 22.09
N THR A 12 1.93 -0.07 23.27
CA THR A 12 2.91 -1.14 23.44
C THR A 12 2.41 -2.44 22.80
N GLU A 13 1.16 -2.81 23.02
CA GLU A 13 0.59 -4.02 22.43
C GLU A 13 0.47 -3.92 20.88
N ILE A 14 0.23 -2.73 20.34
CA ILE A 14 0.26 -2.50 18.89
C ILE A 14 1.68 -2.59 18.34
N GLU A 15 2.67 -2.05 19.03
CA GLU A 15 4.09 -2.17 18.67
C GLU A 15 4.55 -3.64 18.69
N GLU A 16 4.19 -4.40 19.73
CA GLU A 16 4.45 -5.84 19.83
C GLU A 16 3.78 -6.62 18.69
N TYR A 17 2.54 -6.28 18.35
CA TYR A 17 1.82 -6.88 17.24
C TYR A 17 2.54 -6.64 15.90
N VAL A 18 2.97 -5.39 15.64
CA VAL A 18 3.74 -5.05 14.43
C VAL A 18 5.09 -5.78 14.43
N GLY A 19 5.79 -5.83 15.57
CA GLY A 19 7.04 -6.58 15.74
C GLY A 19 6.87 -8.06 15.42
N CYS A 20 5.77 -8.67 15.87
CA CYS A 20 5.42 -10.05 15.56
C CYS A 20 5.22 -10.26 14.05
N LEU A 21 4.51 -9.35 13.36
CA LEU A 21 4.32 -9.42 11.90
C LEU A 21 5.64 -9.32 11.13
N LEU A 22 6.51 -8.39 11.54
CA LEU A 22 7.84 -8.24 10.95
C LEU A 22 8.69 -9.49 11.14
N HIS A 23 8.67 -10.06 12.35
CA HIS A 23 9.37 -11.29 12.67
C HIS A 23 8.89 -12.48 11.80
N MET A 24 7.57 -12.64 11.67
CA MET A 24 6.98 -13.65 10.77
C MET A 24 7.39 -13.44 9.31
N GLY A 25 7.49 -12.19 8.87
CA GLY A 25 7.97 -11.84 7.53
C GLY A 25 9.41 -12.30 7.27
N VAL A 26 10.32 -12.04 8.22
CA VAL A 26 11.73 -12.44 8.14
C VAL A 26 11.89 -13.96 8.03
N LEU A 27 11.12 -14.71 8.80
CA LEU A 27 11.17 -16.17 8.80
C LEU A 27 10.40 -16.82 7.64
N LYS A 28 9.72 -16.02 6.81
CA LYS A 28 8.82 -16.49 5.74
C LYS A 28 7.66 -17.35 6.28
N ASP A 29 7.25 -17.04 7.51
CA ASP A 29 6.17 -17.71 8.23
C ASP A 29 4.76 -17.21 7.83
N SER A 30 4.69 -16.23 6.92
CA SER A 30 3.45 -15.51 6.56
C SER A 30 2.33 -16.39 6.01
N ASN A 31 2.67 -17.56 5.46
CA ASN A 31 1.71 -18.50 4.87
C ASN A 31 1.38 -19.69 5.79
N PHE A 32 1.98 -19.76 6.99
CA PHE A 32 1.67 -20.81 7.93
C PHE A 32 0.35 -20.52 8.66
N PRO A 33 -0.50 -21.54 8.89
CA PRO A 33 -1.68 -21.37 9.72
C PRO A 33 -1.32 -20.89 11.12
N THR A 34 -2.10 -19.96 11.68
CA THR A 34 -1.90 -19.49 13.06
C THR A 34 -2.01 -20.62 14.09
N SER A 35 -2.72 -21.72 13.77
CA SER A 35 -2.74 -22.93 14.59
C SER A 35 -1.38 -23.63 14.69
N VAL A 36 -0.58 -23.58 13.62
CA VAL A 36 0.78 -24.16 13.57
C VAL A 36 1.76 -23.23 14.29
N LEU A 37 1.70 -21.93 13.98
CA LEU A 37 2.60 -20.93 14.57
C LEU A 37 2.52 -20.86 16.10
N TRP A 38 1.33 -21.06 16.67
CA TRP A 38 1.12 -21.15 18.12
C TRP A 38 1.07 -22.58 18.66
N SER A 39 1.44 -23.59 17.88
CA SER A 39 1.46 -24.97 18.36
C SER A 39 2.56 -25.20 19.40
N LYS A 40 2.35 -26.19 20.27
CA LYS A 40 3.34 -26.54 21.31
C LYS A 40 4.58 -27.21 20.74
N ILE A 41 4.42 -27.98 19.66
CA ILE A 41 5.45 -28.84 19.08
C ILE A 41 6.23 -28.07 18.01
N ASP A 42 5.54 -27.58 16.98
CA ASP A 42 6.16 -26.98 15.79
C ASP A 42 6.05 -25.45 15.76
N GLY A 43 5.49 -24.84 16.81
CA GLY A 43 5.19 -23.42 16.84
C GLY A 43 6.41 -22.56 17.09
N ASN A 44 6.42 -21.37 16.50
CA ASN A 44 7.48 -20.40 16.63
C ASN A 44 7.50 -19.83 18.06
N THR A 45 8.60 -20.07 18.78
CA THR A 45 8.77 -19.68 20.19
C THR A 45 8.64 -18.16 20.40
N LEU A 46 9.17 -17.35 19.47
CA LEU A 46 9.11 -15.89 19.58
C LEU A 46 7.70 -15.38 19.30
N VAL A 47 7.02 -15.90 18.28
CA VAL A 47 5.60 -15.58 17.99
C VAL A 47 4.70 -15.88 19.20
N LYS A 48 4.93 -17.02 19.87
CA LYS A 48 4.23 -17.39 21.11
C LYS A 48 4.57 -16.49 22.29
N ALA A 49 5.79 -15.94 22.34
CA ALA A 49 6.24 -15.06 23.40
C ALA A 49 5.62 -13.65 23.29
N PHE A 50 5.34 -13.17 22.07
CA PHE A 50 4.71 -11.85 21.86
C PHE A 50 3.28 -11.80 22.40
N SER A 51 2.42 -12.78 22.06
CA SER A 51 1.04 -12.80 22.55
C SER A 51 0.42 -14.18 22.44
N SER A 52 -0.73 -14.38 23.08
CA SER A 52 -1.53 -15.58 22.85
C SER A 52 -2.14 -15.56 21.45
N ARG A 53 -2.33 -16.75 20.85
CA ARG A 53 -2.97 -16.90 19.53
C ARG A 53 -4.31 -16.16 19.46
N ASP A 54 -5.11 -16.31 20.51
CA ASP A 54 -6.45 -15.76 20.54
C ASP A 54 -6.43 -14.23 20.67
N ARG A 55 -5.44 -13.65 21.38
CA ARG A 55 -5.25 -12.19 21.43
C ARG A 55 -4.76 -11.65 20.09
N PHE A 56 -3.78 -12.29 19.47
CA PHE A 56 -3.31 -11.95 18.12
C PHE A 56 -4.48 -11.88 17.13
N LEU A 57 -5.29 -12.95 17.06
CA LEU A 57 -6.46 -13.01 16.18
C LEU A 57 -7.53 -11.95 16.53
N LYS A 58 -7.75 -11.66 17.81
CA LYS A 58 -8.67 -10.59 18.24
C LYS A 58 -8.19 -9.22 17.71
N ILE A 59 -6.90 -8.91 17.85
CA ILE A 59 -6.31 -7.66 17.35
C ILE A 59 -6.41 -7.61 15.82
N SER A 60 -5.98 -8.66 15.11
CA SER A 60 -6.03 -8.71 13.63
C SER A 60 -7.43 -8.45 13.07
N ASN A 61 -8.48 -8.94 13.74
CA ASN A 61 -9.86 -8.76 13.29
C ASN A 61 -10.45 -7.37 13.66
N ALA A 62 -9.98 -6.79 14.76
CA ALA A 62 -10.50 -5.54 15.31
C ALA A 62 -9.74 -4.29 14.82
N MET A 63 -8.54 -4.43 14.27
CA MET A 63 -7.69 -3.31 13.83
C MET A 63 -8.42 -2.39 12.83
N ARG A 64 -8.45 -1.08 13.14
CA ARG A 64 -9.03 -0.02 12.30
C ARG A 64 -8.06 1.17 12.26
N PHE A 65 -8.11 1.93 11.17
CA PHE A 65 -7.26 3.10 10.92
C PHE A 65 -8.09 4.35 10.64
N ASP A 66 -9.34 4.35 11.10
CA ASP A 66 -10.30 5.39 10.77
C ASP A 66 -11.38 5.50 11.85
N ASP A 67 -11.96 6.70 11.96
CA ASP A 67 -13.12 6.91 12.82
C ASP A 67 -14.40 6.36 12.18
N LYS A 68 -15.08 5.48 12.91
CA LYS A 68 -16.34 4.84 12.51
C LYS A 68 -17.46 5.86 12.31
N GLU A 69 -17.52 6.90 13.13
CA GLU A 69 -18.63 7.85 13.14
C GLU A 69 -18.64 8.71 11.86
N THR A 70 -17.46 9.04 11.34
CA THR A 70 -17.31 9.83 10.10
C THR A 70 -17.19 8.99 8.84
N ARG A 71 -17.03 7.66 8.97
CA ARG A 71 -16.70 6.74 7.87
C ARG A 71 -17.68 6.82 6.70
N THR A 72 -18.98 6.86 6.96
CA THR A 72 -20.00 6.85 5.89
C THR A 72 -19.88 8.08 4.99
N ALA A 73 -19.71 9.26 5.59
CA ALA A 73 -19.56 10.51 4.85
C ALA A 73 -18.23 10.56 4.07
N ARG A 74 -17.13 10.08 4.65
CA ARG A 74 -15.82 10.02 3.98
C ARG A 74 -15.82 9.03 2.82
N LYS A 75 -16.38 7.83 2.99
CA LYS A 75 -16.48 6.81 1.93
C LYS A 75 -17.30 7.25 0.72
N ALA A 76 -18.25 8.16 0.90
CA ALA A 76 -19.01 8.71 -0.22
C ALA A 76 -18.16 9.60 -1.15
N LYS A 77 -17.02 10.11 -0.64
CA LYS A 77 -16.09 10.98 -1.37
C LYS A 77 -14.77 10.31 -1.74
N ASP A 78 -14.32 9.35 -0.93
CA ASP A 78 -13.07 8.62 -1.13
C ASP A 78 -13.26 7.15 -0.73
N ILE A 79 -13.19 6.26 -1.71
CA ILE A 79 -13.34 4.81 -1.49
C ILE A 79 -12.24 4.22 -0.59
N PHE A 80 -11.10 4.91 -0.45
CA PHE A 80 -9.96 4.53 0.38
C PHE A 80 -9.93 5.23 1.74
N ALA A 81 -10.97 6.00 2.09
CA ALA A 81 -11.12 6.69 3.36
C ALA A 81 -10.74 5.88 4.62
N PRO A 82 -10.99 4.54 4.71
CA PRO A 82 -10.60 3.77 5.89
C PRO A 82 -9.10 3.67 6.16
N PHE A 83 -8.25 4.03 5.20
CA PHE A 83 -6.80 3.99 5.30
C PHE A 83 -6.14 5.33 4.89
N ARG A 84 -6.93 6.34 4.53
CA ARG A 84 -6.45 7.59 3.93
C ARG A 84 -5.46 8.32 4.83
N GLU A 85 -5.84 8.55 6.09
CA GLU A 85 -5.06 9.35 7.04
C GLU A 85 -3.70 8.72 7.34
N ILE A 86 -3.67 7.43 7.71
CA ILE A 86 -2.41 6.73 7.96
C ILE A 86 -1.53 6.63 6.71
N TRP A 87 -2.15 6.55 5.53
CA TRP A 87 -1.40 6.50 4.26
C TRP A 87 -0.71 7.83 3.96
N GLU A 88 -1.44 8.95 4.10
CA GLU A 88 -0.89 10.29 3.88
C GLU A 88 0.22 10.60 4.89
N ASP A 89 0.03 10.22 6.16
CA ASP A 89 1.07 10.34 7.19
C ASP A 89 2.32 9.54 6.85
N PHE A 90 2.13 8.34 6.31
CA PHE A 90 3.24 7.48 5.89
C PHE A 90 3.98 8.12 4.71
N ASP A 91 3.26 8.53 3.66
CA ASP A 91 3.84 9.13 2.46
C ASP A 91 4.60 10.43 2.77
N ALA A 92 4.01 11.31 3.59
CA ALA A 92 4.65 12.54 4.04
C ALA A 92 5.94 12.28 4.82
N LYS A 93 6.01 11.21 5.63
CA LYS A 93 7.24 10.82 6.32
C LYS A 93 8.32 10.36 5.34
N PHE A 94 8.02 9.52 4.35
CA PHE A 94 9.03 9.12 3.35
C PHE A 94 9.53 10.32 2.54
N ALA A 95 8.63 11.21 2.12
CA ALA A 95 8.97 12.43 1.42
C ALA A 95 9.96 13.32 2.21
N ARG A 96 9.84 13.34 3.53
CA ARG A 96 10.71 14.14 4.40
C ARG A 96 12.04 13.46 4.73
N GLU A 97 12.02 12.16 5.00
CA GLU A 97 13.19 11.44 5.55
C GLU A 97 14.12 10.88 4.46
N TYR A 98 13.66 10.77 3.21
CA TYR A 98 14.45 10.19 2.11
C TYR A 98 14.54 11.14 0.92
N VAL A 99 15.77 11.41 0.49
CA VAL A 99 16.08 12.11 -0.76
C VAL A 99 16.59 11.07 -1.77
N PRO A 100 15.84 10.78 -2.86
CA PRO A 100 16.26 9.84 -3.88
C PRO A 100 17.48 10.31 -4.64
N GLY A 101 18.15 9.34 -5.26
CA GLY A 101 19.17 9.60 -6.26
C GLY A 101 18.59 10.18 -7.56
N PRO A 102 19.48 10.54 -8.51
CA PRO A 102 19.10 11.21 -9.75
C PRO A 102 18.29 10.34 -10.72
N LEU A 103 18.29 9.02 -10.54
CA LEU A 103 17.59 8.07 -11.39
C LEU A 103 16.46 7.41 -10.61
N LEU A 104 15.25 7.58 -11.10
CA LEU A 104 14.04 7.05 -10.48
C LEU A 104 13.28 6.16 -11.43
N THR A 105 12.62 5.14 -10.90
CA THR A 105 11.76 4.26 -11.69
C THR A 105 10.33 4.35 -11.20
N VAL A 106 9.38 4.45 -12.12
CA VAL A 106 7.96 4.34 -11.82
C VAL A 106 7.39 3.11 -12.51
N ASP A 107 6.77 2.23 -11.73
CA ASP A 107 6.13 1.03 -12.25
C ASP A 107 4.78 0.76 -11.58
N GLU A 108 3.98 -0.11 -12.18
CA GLU A 108 2.72 -0.59 -11.62
C GLU A 108 2.93 -1.89 -10.85
N LYS A 109 2.59 -1.88 -9.56
CA LYS A 109 2.59 -3.08 -8.73
C LYS A 109 1.18 -3.54 -8.43
N LEU A 110 0.98 -4.85 -8.45
CA LEU A 110 -0.27 -5.48 -8.07
C LEU A 110 -0.07 -6.20 -6.74
N MET A 111 -0.77 -5.76 -5.71
CA MET A 111 -0.77 -6.43 -4.40
C MET A 111 -1.84 -7.52 -4.41
N PRO A 112 -1.47 -8.81 -4.29
CA PRO A 112 -2.43 -9.91 -4.39
C PRO A 112 -3.54 -9.77 -3.36
N TRP A 113 -4.80 -9.79 -3.81
CA TRP A 113 -5.97 -9.73 -2.94
C TRP A 113 -7.16 -10.40 -3.62
N ARG A 114 -7.89 -11.22 -2.88
CA ARG A 114 -9.10 -11.91 -3.38
C ARG A 114 -10.37 -11.57 -2.60
N GLY A 115 -10.27 -10.71 -1.58
CA GLY A 115 -11.43 -10.26 -0.81
C GLY A 115 -12.28 -9.23 -1.56
N ARG A 116 -13.47 -8.97 -1.04
CA ARG A 116 -14.34 -7.90 -1.56
C ARG A 116 -13.70 -6.55 -1.32
N CYS A 117 -13.30 -5.88 -2.39
CA CYS A 117 -12.71 -4.55 -2.37
C CYS A 117 -13.22 -3.77 -3.59
N ALA A 118 -13.67 -2.52 -3.39
CA ALA A 118 -14.27 -1.70 -4.44
C ALA A 118 -13.29 -1.36 -5.59
N PHE A 119 -11.99 -1.38 -5.31
CA PHE A 119 -10.91 -1.03 -6.24
C PHE A 119 -10.02 -2.23 -6.59
N LEU A 120 -10.56 -3.45 -6.48
CA LEU A 120 -9.90 -4.66 -6.95
C LEU A 120 -9.76 -4.65 -8.49
N GLN A 121 -8.59 -5.03 -9.00
CA GLN A 121 -8.30 -5.10 -10.43
C GLN A 121 -7.87 -6.51 -10.85
N TYR A 122 -8.22 -6.86 -12.09
CA TYR A 122 -7.77 -8.08 -12.75
C TYR A 122 -6.65 -7.76 -13.75
N ARG A 123 -5.52 -8.48 -13.67
CA ARG A 123 -4.36 -8.36 -14.54
C ARG A 123 -3.92 -9.75 -15.02
N PRO A 124 -4.34 -10.19 -16.22
CA PRO A 124 -4.06 -11.54 -16.70
C PRO A 124 -2.57 -11.82 -16.89
N SER A 125 -1.74 -10.80 -17.13
CA SER A 125 -0.31 -10.93 -17.35
C SER A 125 0.54 -11.01 -16.07
N LYS A 126 -0.04 -10.79 -14.88
CA LYS A 126 0.67 -10.90 -13.60
C LYS A 126 0.41 -12.30 -12.98
N PRO A 127 1.37 -12.88 -12.23
CA PRO A 127 1.20 -14.20 -11.61
C PRO A 127 -0.05 -14.27 -10.73
N ASP A 128 -0.22 -13.27 -9.86
CA ASP A 128 -1.47 -13.06 -9.14
C ASP A 128 -2.40 -12.20 -9.97
N LYS A 129 -3.42 -12.83 -10.56
CA LYS A 129 -4.30 -12.14 -11.51
C LYS A 129 -5.24 -11.13 -10.86
N TYR A 130 -5.51 -11.23 -9.55
CA TYR A 130 -6.42 -10.35 -8.84
C TYR A 130 -5.69 -9.64 -7.71
N GLY A 131 -5.85 -8.33 -7.62
CA GLY A 131 -5.22 -7.57 -6.55
C GLY A 131 -5.59 -6.10 -6.53
N ILE A 132 -5.05 -5.42 -5.54
CA ILE A 132 -5.10 -3.97 -5.42
C ILE A 132 -3.93 -3.43 -6.25
N LYS A 133 -4.24 -2.72 -7.34
CA LYS A 133 -3.23 -2.05 -8.16
C LYS A 133 -2.76 -0.80 -7.42
N LYS A 134 -1.45 -0.63 -7.30
CA LYS A 134 -0.81 0.60 -6.83
C LYS A 134 0.30 1.00 -7.79
N MET A 135 0.66 2.27 -7.77
CA MET A 135 1.89 2.73 -8.40
C MET A 135 3.03 2.54 -7.41
N ASP A 136 4.11 1.88 -7.84
CA ASP A 136 5.36 1.82 -7.11
C ASP A 136 6.21 3.00 -7.59
N PHE A 137 6.30 3.99 -6.72
CA PHE A 137 7.16 5.15 -6.84
C PHE A 137 8.23 5.07 -5.73
N PRO A 138 9.34 5.82 -5.84
CA PRO A 138 10.24 6.06 -4.72
C PRO A 138 9.54 6.75 -3.53
N TYR A 139 8.38 7.40 -3.77
CA TYR A 139 7.47 8.00 -2.79
C TYR A 139 6.06 7.48 -3.03
N MET A 140 5.42 6.88 -2.03
CA MET A 140 4.24 6.04 -2.16
C MET A 140 2.94 6.83 -2.48
N VAL A 141 2.81 7.33 -3.71
CA VAL A 141 1.59 7.99 -4.18
C VAL A 141 0.56 6.94 -4.64
N ASN A 142 -0.57 6.85 -3.91
CA ASN A 142 -1.71 6.05 -4.33
C ASN A 142 -2.69 6.88 -5.17
N HIS A 143 -2.78 6.57 -6.46
CA HIS A 143 -4.01 6.80 -7.22
C HIS A 143 -4.93 5.58 -7.07
N THR A 144 -5.87 5.68 -6.12
CA THR A 144 -7.01 4.76 -6.08
C THR A 144 -7.97 5.14 -7.19
N ARG A 145 -8.19 4.21 -8.14
CA ARG A 145 -9.18 4.38 -9.23
C ARG A 145 -10.56 4.68 -8.63
N GLU A 146 -10.99 5.93 -8.68
CA GLU A 146 -12.40 6.28 -8.62
C GLU A 146 -12.98 6.13 -10.03
N GLY A 147 -13.89 5.17 -10.18
CA GLY A 147 -14.65 4.98 -11.42
C GLY A 147 -13.89 4.20 -12.51
N LYS A 148 -14.63 3.36 -13.23
CA LYS A 148 -14.14 2.56 -14.37
C LYS A 148 -13.85 3.41 -15.63
N GLU A 149 -14.05 4.72 -15.60
CA GLU A 149 -14.10 5.57 -16.81
C GLU A 149 -13.32 6.89 -16.73
N ARG A 150 -12.40 7.07 -15.76
CA ARG A 150 -11.41 8.15 -15.92
C ARG A 150 -10.38 7.69 -16.95
N LEU A 151 -10.54 8.18 -18.18
CA LEU A 151 -9.66 7.96 -19.32
C LEU A 151 -8.20 8.01 -18.85
N GLU A 152 -7.42 6.98 -19.19
CA GLU A 152 -6.03 6.79 -18.76
C GLU A 152 -5.16 8.04 -19.01
N LYS A 153 -5.53 8.91 -19.97
CA LYS A 153 -4.96 10.27 -20.14
C LYS A 153 -4.94 11.10 -18.85
N SER A 154 -6.08 11.23 -18.18
CA SER A 154 -6.22 12.11 -17.00
C SER A 154 -5.37 11.64 -15.83
N ILE A 155 -5.16 10.34 -15.71
CA ILE A 155 -4.35 9.73 -14.65
C ILE A 155 -2.87 10.07 -14.86
N TRP A 156 -2.39 10.15 -16.11
CA TRP A 156 -1.01 10.55 -16.37
C TRP A 156 -0.73 12.00 -16.06
N GLU A 157 -1.63 12.89 -16.47
CA GLU A 157 -1.49 14.31 -16.19
C GLU A 157 -1.53 14.57 -14.68
N GLU A 158 -2.38 13.85 -13.93
CA GLU A 158 -2.40 13.89 -12.47
C GLU A 158 -1.12 13.31 -11.84
N ILE A 159 -0.64 12.16 -12.32
CA ILE A 159 0.62 11.57 -11.84
C ILE A 159 1.78 12.53 -12.09
N LEU A 160 1.88 13.11 -13.29
CA LEU A 160 2.93 14.08 -13.61
C LEU A 160 2.80 15.34 -12.75
N GLN A 161 1.58 15.85 -12.53
CA GLN A 161 1.37 16.98 -11.62
C GLN A 161 1.79 16.65 -10.19
N LEU A 162 1.47 15.46 -9.67
CA LEU A 162 1.91 15.03 -8.34
C LEU A 162 3.42 14.84 -8.26
N LEU A 163 4.05 14.30 -9.32
CA LEU A 163 5.50 14.20 -9.42
C LEU A 163 6.14 15.58 -9.38
N LEU A 164 5.61 16.56 -10.11
CA LEU A 164 6.13 17.93 -10.16
C LEU A 164 5.86 18.73 -8.88
N GLN A 165 4.80 18.41 -8.15
CA GLN A 165 4.51 19.00 -6.84
C GLN A 165 5.51 18.55 -5.77
N ASN A 166 6.26 17.48 -6.01
CA ASN A 166 7.31 17.03 -5.13
C ASN A 166 8.65 17.70 -5.53
N PRO A 167 9.18 18.65 -4.73
CA PRO A 167 10.36 19.45 -5.10
C PRO A 167 11.59 18.61 -5.39
N ILE A 168 11.65 17.40 -4.83
CA ILE A 168 12.78 16.48 -4.95
C ILE A 168 12.75 15.74 -6.30
N LEU A 169 11.56 15.53 -6.87
CA LEU A 169 11.38 14.82 -8.14
C LEU A 169 11.55 15.74 -9.35
N ALA A 170 11.49 17.05 -9.17
CA ALA A 170 11.64 18.06 -10.23
C ALA A 170 13.05 18.13 -10.85
N VAL A 171 14.04 17.45 -10.25
CA VAL A 171 15.44 17.41 -10.69
C VAL A 171 15.94 16.01 -11.05
N ALA A 172 15.07 15.00 -11.00
CA ALA A 172 15.43 13.61 -11.25
C ALA A 172 15.06 13.17 -12.68
N GLU A 173 15.85 12.26 -13.23
CA GLU A 173 15.50 11.52 -14.44
C GLU A 173 14.59 10.34 -14.07
N ILE A 174 13.45 10.22 -14.76
CA ILE A 174 12.43 9.22 -14.44
C ILE A 174 12.36 8.18 -15.55
N LEU A 175 12.78 6.96 -15.23
CA LEU A 175 12.57 5.76 -16.02
C LEU A 175 11.12 5.30 -15.89
N LEU A 176 10.44 5.22 -17.03
CA LEU A 176 9.06 4.79 -17.13
C LEU A 176 8.97 3.47 -17.89
N SER A 177 8.07 2.58 -17.47
CA SER A 177 7.80 1.38 -18.26
C SER A 177 7.16 1.74 -19.62
N THR A 178 7.30 0.85 -20.61
CA THR A 178 6.86 1.07 -22.00
C THR A 178 5.38 1.43 -22.15
N PHE A 179 4.53 1.04 -21.20
CA PHE A 179 3.12 1.42 -21.14
C PHE A 179 2.93 2.94 -20.99
N PHE A 180 3.76 3.57 -20.15
CA PHE A 180 3.69 4.99 -19.80
C PHE A 180 4.23 5.86 -20.93
N HIS A 181 5.31 5.42 -21.60
CA HIS A 181 5.87 6.13 -22.75
C HIS A 181 4.86 6.30 -23.90
N ARG A 182 4.09 5.25 -24.19
CA ARG A 182 3.09 5.24 -25.27
C ARG A 182 1.97 6.26 -25.04
N LEU A 183 1.68 6.57 -23.77
CA LEU A 183 0.67 7.55 -23.37
C LEU A 183 1.24 8.98 -23.37
N HIS A 184 2.51 9.16 -23.00
CA HIS A 184 3.20 10.45 -23.13
C HIS A 184 3.35 10.91 -24.59
N SER A 185 3.77 10.00 -25.49
CA SER A 185 3.99 10.33 -26.91
C SER A 185 2.74 10.82 -27.65
N GLN A 186 1.54 10.64 -27.07
CA GLN A 186 0.27 11.06 -27.66
C GLN A 186 -0.17 12.47 -27.22
N HIS A 187 0.44 13.08 -26.19
CA HIS A 187 -0.06 14.31 -25.50
C HIS A 187 0.99 15.39 -25.23
N THR A 188 1.92 15.62 -26.14
CA THR A 188 2.95 16.66 -25.98
C THR A 188 2.42 18.08 -26.22
N SER A 189 2.17 18.82 -25.14
CA SER A 189 2.10 20.30 -25.14
C SER A 189 2.65 20.98 -23.87
N VAL A 190 3.38 20.25 -23.00
CA VAL A 190 3.96 20.84 -21.78
C VAL A 190 5.43 20.45 -21.64
N SER A 191 6.32 21.44 -21.47
CA SER A 191 7.74 21.26 -21.20
C SER A 191 7.99 21.09 -19.70
N TYR A 192 8.60 19.97 -19.31
CA TYR A 192 8.97 19.67 -17.93
C TYR A 192 10.49 19.48 -17.82
N ASN A 193 11.09 19.82 -16.67
CA ASN A 193 12.51 19.58 -16.35
C ASN A 193 12.79 18.10 -15.97
N ILE A 194 12.03 17.15 -16.52
CA ILE A 194 12.15 15.72 -16.23
C ILE A 194 12.61 15.03 -17.51
N THR A 195 13.77 14.38 -17.47
CA THR A 195 14.20 13.48 -18.55
C THR A 195 13.49 12.14 -18.36
N MET A 196 12.65 11.75 -19.33
CA MET A 196 12.02 10.42 -19.33
C MET A 196 12.79 9.47 -20.23
N VAL A 197 13.20 8.33 -19.68
CA VAL A 197 13.95 7.30 -20.42
C VAL A 197 13.13 6.01 -20.44
N VAL A 198 13.11 5.34 -21.60
CA VAL A 198 12.38 4.09 -21.79
C VAL A 198 13.31 2.92 -21.46
N ALA A 199 12.91 2.09 -20.51
CA ALA A 199 13.55 0.79 -20.33
C ALA A 199 13.12 -0.13 -21.50
N VAL A 200 14.09 -0.52 -22.34
CA VAL A 200 13.92 -1.42 -23.49
C VAL A 200 13.82 -2.86 -23.02
#